data_AF-A0A7M7H4F2-F1
#
_entry.id   AF-A0A7M7H4F2-F1
#
_cell.length_a   1.000
_cell.length_b   1.000
_cell.length_c   1.000
_cell.angle_alpha   90.00
_cell.angle_beta   90.00
_cell.angle_gamma   90.00
#
_symmetry.space_group_name_H-M   'P 1'
#
loop_
_entity.id
_entity.type
_entity.pdbx_description
1 polymer ?
#
loop_
_entity_poly.entity_id
_entity_poly.type
_entity_poly.pdbx_seq_one_letter_code
_entity_poly.pdbx_strand_id
1 'polypeptide(L)'
;MGYVFLAQVYREESNTYKVRRMYERVLRDNPQSDAILLRIALGFMTLRDFQKPKFCLDKAAKNSSEKSMFLHYQGLYHFKQQQYREASQFFKETTKLENLPAEYNYMIAILKIDRLFDVMHQLLQMFDKYKNWPKDSLQKILLELAFVYFKKDRNLEESLKYFLEAIEINSDAKSLEDFSSCHCYNREKNIFKILSSDALPLVLRQTKKFNKRTCERAEQLKDYCYKYMAEFEEINHAFGRLRF
;
A
#
# COMPACT_ATOMS: atom_id res chain seq x y z
N MET A 1 -12.06 11.26 -25.50
CA MET A 1 -11.21 10.15 -25.98
C MET A 1 -10.23 9.62 -24.93
N GLY A 2 -9.53 10.47 -24.14
CA GLY A 2 -8.50 9.99 -23.18
C GLY A 2 -8.97 9.10 -22.02
N TYR A 3 -10.17 9.30 -21.46
CA TYR A 3 -10.65 8.55 -20.29
C TYR A 3 -11.04 7.09 -20.61
N VAL A 4 -11.68 6.85 -21.76
CA VAL A 4 -12.03 5.49 -22.23
C VAL A 4 -10.77 4.67 -22.48
N PHE A 5 -9.74 5.32 -23.01
CA PHE A 5 -8.45 4.71 -23.30
C PHE A 5 -7.70 4.30 -22.01
N LEU A 6 -7.66 5.17 -21.00
CA LEU A 6 -7.03 4.85 -19.71
C LEU A 6 -7.76 3.71 -19.00
N ALA A 7 -9.09 3.69 -19.04
CA ALA A 7 -9.88 2.58 -18.51
C ALA A 7 -9.57 1.25 -19.21
N GLN A 8 -9.31 1.27 -20.53
CA GLN A 8 -8.89 0.10 -21.27
C GLN A 8 -7.49 -0.38 -20.88
N VAL A 9 -6.56 0.54 -20.62
CA VAL A 9 -5.21 0.19 -20.13
C VAL A 9 -5.25 -0.48 -18.76
N TYR A 10 -6.06 0.04 -17.82
CA TYR A 10 -6.25 -0.60 -16.51
C TYR A 10 -6.86 -2.00 -16.62
N ARG A 11 -7.72 -2.25 -17.62
CA ARG A 11 -8.30 -3.58 -17.87
C ARG A 11 -7.29 -4.56 -18.49
N GLU A 12 -6.28 -4.06 -19.19
CA GLU A 12 -5.30 -4.86 -19.94
C GLU A 12 -3.96 -5.05 -19.21
N GLU A 13 -3.84 -4.71 -17.92
CA GLU A 13 -2.59 -4.79 -17.13
C GLU A 13 -1.87 -6.16 -17.21
N SER A 14 -2.59 -7.24 -17.52
CA SER A 14 -2.00 -8.57 -17.72
C SER A 14 -1.18 -8.72 -19.02
N ASN A 15 -1.30 -7.81 -19.99
CA ASN A 15 -0.57 -7.83 -21.26
C ASN A 15 0.32 -6.60 -21.42
N THR A 16 1.53 -6.69 -20.87
CA THR A 16 2.58 -5.65 -20.89
C THR A 16 2.87 -5.08 -22.28
N TYR A 17 2.82 -5.91 -23.34
CA TYR A 17 3.08 -5.47 -24.71
C TYR A 17 1.96 -4.58 -25.25
N LYS A 18 0.69 -4.98 -25.06
CA LYS A 18 -0.47 -4.17 -25.49
C LYS A 18 -0.49 -2.84 -24.74
N VAL A 19 -0.30 -2.86 -23.42
CA VAL A 19 -0.25 -1.65 -22.58
C VAL A 19 0.83 -0.68 -23.08
N ARG A 20 2.04 -1.17 -23.38
CA ARG A 20 3.12 -0.36 -23.94
C ARG A 20 2.72 0.30 -25.27
N ARG A 21 2.22 -0.48 -26.23
CA ARG A 21 1.82 0.02 -27.56
C ARG A 21 0.73 1.09 -27.46
N MET A 22 -0.18 0.91 -26.51
CA MET A 22 -1.24 1.86 -26.23
C MET A 22 -0.64 3.19 -25.72
N TYR A 23 0.21 3.18 -24.69
CA TYR A 23 0.85 4.41 -24.21
C TYR A 23 1.66 5.13 -25.30
N GLU A 24 2.38 4.38 -26.13
CA GLU A 24 3.15 4.93 -27.26
C GLU A 24 2.25 5.56 -28.33
N ARG A 25 1.04 5.00 -28.56
CA ARG A 25 0.05 5.62 -29.45
C ARG A 25 -0.40 6.98 -28.91
N VAL A 26 -0.78 7.05 -27.63
CA VAL A 26 -1.23 8.33 -27.07
C VAL A 26 -0.10 9.34 -27.04
N LEU A 27 1.13 8.94 -26.72
CA LEU A 27 2.27 9.85 -26.72
C LEU A 27 2.57 10.43 -28.11
N ARG A 28 2.36 9.64 -29.18
CA ARG A 28 2.49 10.10 -30.58
C ARG A 28 1.45 11.15 -30.96
N ASP A 29 0.25 11.08 -30.38
CA ASP A 29 -0.80 12.09 -30.59
C ASP A 29 -0.48 13.42 -29.85
N ASN A 30 0.69 13.53 -29.20
CA ASN A 30 1.23 14.72 -28.55
C ASN A 30 0.23 15.39 -27.57
N PRO A 31 -0.17 14.68 -26.50
CA PRO A 31 -1.18 15.16 -25.57
C PRO A 31 -0.67 16.41 -24.85
N GLN A 32 -1.53 17.43 -24.76
CA GLN A 32 -1.23 18.68 -24.05
C GLN A 32 -1.74 18.69 -22.60
N SER A 33 -2.53 17.68 -22.21
CA SER A 33 -3.08 17.58 -20.87
C SER A 33 -2.04 17.00 -19.91
N ASP A 34 -1.69 17.76 -18.87
CA ASP A 34 -0.79 17.33 -17.80
C ASP A 34 -1.27 16.02 -17.15
N ALA A 35 -2.57 15.90 -16.87
CA ALA A 35 -3.14 14.68 -16.31
C ALA A 35 -2.90 13.44 -17.20
N ILE A 36 -2.98 13.59 -18.52
CA ILE A 36 -2.70 12.50 -19.47
C ILE A 36 -1.19 12.20 -19.48
N LEU A 37 -0.35 13.21 -19.58
CA LEU A 37 1.12 13.07 -19.57
C LEU A 37 1.59 12.36 -18.29
N LEU A 38 1.07 12.76 -17.12
CA LEU A 38 1.40 12.18 -15.84
C LEU A 38 0.97 10.71 -15.74
N ARG A 39 -0.24 10.36 -16.18
CA ARG A 39 -0.71 8.96 -16.16
C ARG A 39 0.10 8.07 -17.10
N ILE A 40 0.50 8.58 -18.27
CA ILE A 40 1.38 7.87 -19.20
C ILE A 40 2.79 7.72 -18.59
N ALA A 41 3.30 8.74 -17.91
CA ALA A 41 4.58 8.66 -17.21
C ALA A 41 4.56 7.54 -16.16
N LEU A 42 3.52 7.49 -15.32
CA LEU A 42 3.34 6.40 -14.35
C LEU A 42 3.28 5.04 -15.02
N GLY A 43 2.52 4.93 -16.11
CA GLY A 43 2.44 3.72 -16.92
C GLY A 43 3.80 3.22 -17.41
N PHE A 44 4.59 4.08 -18.04
CA PHE A 44 5.94 3.72 -18.51
C PHE A 44 6.90 3.38 -17.35
N MET A 45 6.79 4.05 -16.20
CA MET A 45 7.56 3.69 -15.00
C MET A 45 7.24 2.26 -14.51
N THR A 46 5.97 1.86 -14.53
CA THR A 46 5.56 0.48 -14.21
C THR A 46 6.13 -0.53 -15.20
N LEU A 47 6.21 -0.15 -16.47
CA LEU A 47 6.85 -0.93 -17.55
C LEU A 47 8.39 -0.91 -17.52
N ARG A 48 9.01 -0.23 -16.54
CA ARG A 48 10.47 -0.03 -16.39
C ARG A 48 11.14 0.63 -17.61
N ASP A 49 10.39 1.42 -18.38
CA ASP A 49 10.94 2.28 -19.43
C ASP A 49 11.19 3.66 -18.79
N PHE A 50 12.45 4.06 -18.59
CA PHE A 50 12.78 5.29 -17.86
C PHE A 50 13.00 6.52 -18.76
N GLN A 51 13.13 6.34 -20.07
CA GLN A 51 13.30 7.47 -20.98
C GLN A 51 11.97 8.20 -21.23
N LYS A 52 10.88 7.45 -21.45
CA LYS A 52 9.57 8.03 -21.76
C LYS A 52 8.90 8.76 -20.59
N PRO A 53 8.97 8.28 -19.33
CA PRO A 53 8.47 9.03 -18.18
C PRO A 53 9.14 10.38 -18.04
N LYS A 54 10.46 10.45 -18.22
CA LYS A 54 11.20 11.72 -18.16
C LYS A 54 10.65 12.73 -19.16
N PHE A 55 10.46 12.32 -20.41
CA PHE A 55 9.85 13.18 -21.43
C PHE A 55 8.44 13.66 -21.05
N CYS A 56 7.59 12.76 -20.55
CA CYS A 56 6.23 13.11 -20.14
C CYS A 56 6.22 14.07 -18.94
N LEU A 57 7.09 13.83 -17.97
CA LEU A 57 7.26 14.64 -16.78
C LEU A 57 7.86 16.03 -17.10
N ASP A 58 8.81 16.11 -18.02
CA ASP A 58 9.41 17.38 -18.45
C ASP A 58 8.40 18.24 -19.23
N LYS A 59 7.45 17.62 -19.93
CA LYS A 59 6.35 18.30 -20.61
C LYS A 59 5.22 18.75 -19.67
N ALA A 60 4.98 18.03 -18.58
CA ALA A 60 3.91 18.37 -17.65
C ALA A 60 4.22 19.69 -16.93
N ALA A 61 3.27 20.63 -16.93
CA ALA A 61 3.48 21.94 -16.33
C ALA A 61 3.53 21.87 -14.78
N LYS A 62 4.61 22.42 -14.20
CA LYS A 62 4.86 22.45 -12.74
C LYS A 62 3.78 23.18 -11.92
N ASN A 63 3.03 24.10 -12.55
CA ASN A 63 2.00 24.94 -11.91
C ASN A 63 0.57 24.55 -12.32
N SER A 64 0.37 23.32 -12.76
CA SER A 64 -0.95 22.80 -13.12
C SER A 64 -1.82 22.49 -11.90
N SER A 65 -3.12 22.30 -12.14
CA SER A 65 -4.04 21.71 -11.16
C SER A 65 -3.57 20.35 -10.65
N GLU A 66 -2.68 19.69 -11.40
CA GLU A 66 -2.14 18.37 -11.10
C GLU A 66 -0.84 18.41 -10.29
N LYS A 67 -0.50 19.54 -9.64
CA LYS A 67 0.76 19.71 -8.89
C LYS A 67 1.06 18.57 -7.90
N SER A 68 0.05 18.08 -7.17
CA SER A 68 0.22 16.94 -6.25
C SER A 68 0.62 15.65 -7.00
N MET A 69 -0.07 15.34 -8.10
CA MET A 69 0.26 14.18 -8.93
C MET A 69 1.63 14.32 -9.60
N PHE A 70 1.95 15.51 -10.10
CA PHE A 70 3.25 15.82 -10.70
C PHE A 70 4.41 15.59 -9.72
N LEU A 71 4.35 16.18 -8.52
CA LEU A 71 5.39 16.03 -7.51
C LEU A 71 5.51 14.56 -7.06
N HIS A 72 4.39 13.87 -6.86
CA HIS A 72 4.40 12.44 -6.51
C HIS A 72 5.09 11.61 -7.59
N TYR A 73 4.79 11.86 -8.87
CA TYR A 73 5.35 11.07 -9.98
C TYR A 73 6.81 11.42 -10.27
N GLN A 74 7.25 12.67 -10.05
CA GLN A 74 8.67 13.02 -10.00
C GLN A 74 9.40 12.21 -8.92
N GLY A 75 8.83 12.16 -7.70
CA GLY A 75 9.38 11.34 -6.62
C GLY A 75 9.47 9.86 -7.00
N LEU A 76 8.42 9.30 -7.62
CA LEU A 76 8.42 7.91 -8.09
C LEU A 76 9.48 7.67 -9.17
N TYR A 77 9.67 8.60 -10.11
CA TYR A 77 10.67 8.51 -11.16
C TYR A 77 12.09 8.41 -10.59
N HIS A 78 12.43 9.28 -9.64
CA HIS A 78 13.71 9.21 -8.93
C HIS A 78 13.82 7.93 -8.08
N PHE A 79 12.75 7.56 -7.38
CA PHE A 79 12.74 6.37 -6.53
C PHE A 79 13.00 5.08 -7.32
N LYS A 80 12.38 4.92 -8.50
CA LYS A 80 12.58 3.75 -9.37
C LYS A 80 14.00 3.66 -9.94
N GLN A 81 14.70 4.80 -10.04
CA GLN A 81 16.11 4.87 -10.40
C GLN A 81 17.05 4.77 -9.19
N GLN A 82 16.52 4.45 -8.01
CA GLN A 82 17.26 4.32 -6.74
C GLN A 82 17.88 5.65 -6.26
N GLN A 83 17.40 6.78 -6.75
CA GLN A 83 17.78 8.13 -6.33
C GLN A 83 16.93 8.55 -5.13
N TYR A 84 17.14 7.87 -3.99
CA TYR A 84 16.24 7.96 -2.84
C TYR A 84 16.22 9.35 -2.19
N ARG A 85 17.35 10.07 -2.18
CA ARG A 85 17.45 11.41 -1.60
C ARG A 85 16.59 12.40 -2.38
N GLU A 86 16.73 12.42 -3.70
CA GLU A 86 15.94 13.24 -4.61
C GLU A 86 14.46 12.86 -4.54
N ALA A 87 14.16 11.56 -4.56
CA ALA A 87 12.79 11.07 -4.41
C ALA A 87 12.13 11.57 -3.11
N SER A 88 12.85 11.52 -1.99
CA SER A 88 12.35 11.94 -0.68
C SER A 88 11.99 13.43 -0.65
N GLN A 89 12.72 14.29 -1.37
CA GLN A 89 12.42 15.72 -1.46
C GLN A 89 11.08 15.93 -2.17
N PHE A 90 10.87 15.29 -3.31
CA PHE A 90 9.61 15.37 -4.04
C PHE A 90 8.44 14.81 -3.23
N PHE A 91 8.61 13.65 -2.60
CA PHE A 91 7.54 13.09 -1.76
C PHE A 91 7.21 14.02 -0.58
N LYS A 92 8.22 14.59 0.09
CA LYS A 92 8.04 15.54 1.20
C LYS A 92 7.27 16.79 0.78
N GLU A 93 7.53 17.35 -0.41
CA GLU A 93 6.73 18.47 -0.92
C GLU A 93 5.29 18.04 -1.23
N THR A 94 5.10 16.80 -1.68
CA THR A 94 3.77 16.27 -1.98
C THR A 94 2.95 16.00 -0.72
N THR A 95 3.57 15.63 0.41
CA THR A 95 2.85 15.39 1.68
C THR A 95 2.19 16.66 2.22
N LYS A 96 2.72 17.84 1.89
CA LYS A 96 2.11 19.15 2.20
C LYS A 96 0.77 19.37 1.47
N LEU A 97 0.50 18.58 0.44
CA LEU A 97 -0.73 18.59 -0.36
C LEU A 97 -1.67 17.43 0.03
N GLU A 98 -1.52 16.90 1.25
CA GLU A 98 -2.33 15.82 1.82
C GLU A 98 -2.41 14.56 0.95
N ASN A 99 -1.31 14.21 0.29
CA ASN A 99 -1.25 13.02 -0.55
C ASN A 99 -0.73 11.80 0.25
N LEU A 100 -1.65 11.00 0.78
CA LEU A 100 -1.33 9.81 1.58
C LEU A 100 -0.38 8.82 0.86
N PRO A 101 -0.61 8.44 -0.42
CA PRO A 101 0.34 7.61 -1.16
C PRO A 101 1.76 8.18 -1.24
N ALA A 102 1.91 9.49 -1.40
CA ALA A 102 3.22 10.13 -1.40
C ALA A 102 3.87 10.12 -0.01
N GLU A 103 3.10 10.24 1.05
CA GLU A 103 3.59 10.18 2.42
C GLU A 103 4.11 8.78 2.80
N TYR A 104 3.45 7.72 2.34
CA TYR A 104 4.01 6.37 2.38
C TYR A 104 5.33 6.26 1.62
N ASN A 105 5.37 6.78 0.40
CA ASN A 105 6.59 6.72 -0.40
C ASN A 105 7.73 7.56 0.19
N TYR A 106 7.41 8.66 0.86
CA TYR A 106 8.37 9.44 1.64
C TYR A 106 8.99 8.59 2.74
N MET A 107 8.16 7.96 3.59
CA MET A 107 8.62 7.08 4.66
C MET A 107 9.51 5.95 4.12
N ILE A 108 9.10 5.28 3.03
CA ILE A 108 9.89 4.24 2.36
C ILE A 108 11.23 4.78 1.84
N ALA A 109 11.24 5.94 1.19
CA ALA A 109 12.45 6.56 0.68
C ALA A 109 13.43 6.93 1.79
N ILE A 110 12.92 7.47 2.91
CA ILE A 110 13.75 7.78 4.07
C ILE A 110 14.36 6.51 4.67
N LEU A 111 13.62 5.40 4.78
CA LEU A 111 14.17 4.13 5.27
C LEU A 111 15.30 3.56 4.39
N LYS A 112 15.28 3.85 3.09
CA LYS A 112 16.38 3.49 2.19
C LYS A 112 17.63 4.36 2.41
N ILE A 113 17.47 5.57 2.93
CA ILE A 113 18.56 6.51 3.23
C ILE A 113 19.09 6.30 4.65
N ASP A 114 18.18 6.15 5.62
CA ASP A 114 18.44 6.04 7.04
C ASP A 114 17.62 4.90 7.64
N ARG A 115 18.32 3.82 8.02
CA ARG A 115 17.71 2.63 8.61
C ARG A 115 17.25 2.84 10.05
N LEU A 116 17.71 3.91 10.71
CA LEU A 116 17.34 4.25 12.08
C LEU A 116 16.13 5.19 12.15
N PHE A 117 15.55 5.56 11.00
CA PHE A 117 14.38 6.40 10.92
C PHE A 117 13.25 5.90 11.83
N ASP A 118 12.66 6.82 12.61
CA ASP A 118 11.56 6.50 13.51
C ASP A 118 10.23 6.37 12.75
N VAL A 119 10.07 5.20 12.17
CA VAL A 119 8.85 4.73 11.51
C VAL A 119 7.62 4.89 12.39
N MET A 120 7.75 4.56 13.67
CA MET A 120 6.61 4.52 14.59
C MET A 120 6.05 5.92 14.76
N HIS A 121 6.93 6.89 15.02
CA HIS A 121 6.56 8.29 15.11
C HIS A 121 5.92 8.79 13.81
N GLN A 122 6.49 8.48 12.65
CA GLN A 122 5.95 8.89 11.35
C GLN A 122 4.55 8.30 11.10
N LEU A 123 4.32 7.01 11.38
CA LEU A 123 3.03 6.38 11.20
C LEU A 123 1.96 6.96 12.13
N LEU A 124 2.30 7.31 13.37
CA LEU A 124 1.38 7.98 14.29
C LEU A 124 1.00 9.38 13.79
N GLN A 125 1.97 10.16 13.29
CA GLN A 125 1.68 11.46 12.66
C GLN A 125 0.76 11.31 11.45
N MET A 126 1.00 10.31 10.60
CA MET A 126 0.13 10.00 9.47
C MET A 126 -1.27 9.63 9.95
N PHE A 127 -1.39 8.76 10.94
CA PHE A 127 -2.68 8.38 11.50
C PHE A 127 -3.44 9.61 12.02
N ASP A 128 -2.81 10.47 12.80
CA ASP A 128 -3.43 11.68 13.33
C ASP A 128 -3.86 12.67 12.25
N LYS A 129 -3.07 12.80 11.18
CA LYS A 129 -3.37 13.66 10.05
C LYS A 129 -4.56 13.16 9.24
N TYR A 130 -4.65 11.84 9.01
CA TYR A 130 -5.65 11.24 8.12
C TYR A 130 -6.86 10.63 8.85
N LYS A 131 -6.90 10.58 10.19
CA LYS A 131 -7.98 9.89 10.97
C LYS A 131 -9.42 10.31 10.64
N ASN A 132 -9.61 11.50 10.06
CA ASN A 132 -10.91 12.02 9.67
C ASN A 132 -11.27 11.74 8.19
N TRP A 133 -10.37 11.10 7.43
CA TRP A 133 -10.64 10.65 6.07
C TRP A 133 -11.55 9.41 6.05
N PRO A 134 -12.10 9.03 4.88
CA PRO A 134 -12.83 7.77 4.75
C PRO A 134 -12.04 6.59 5.29
N LYS A 135 -12.68 5.77 6.13
CA LYS A 135 -12.04 4.70 6.91
C LYS A 135 -11.19 3.75 6.07
N ASP A 136 -11.60 3.46 4.84
CA ASP A 136 -10.84 2.61 3.91
C ASP A 136 -9.40 3.09 3.68
N SER A 137 -9.17 4.41 3.73
CA SER A 137 -7.84 5.00 3.61
C SER A 137 -6.94 4.70 4.81
N LEU A 138 -7.54 4.44 5.98
CA LEU A 138 -6.83 4.19 7.23
C LEU A 138 -6.38 2.76 7.40
N GLN A 139 -7.02 1.79 6.73
CA GLN A 139 -6.73 0.37 6.91
C GLN A 139 -5.24 0.06 6.76
N LYS A 140 -4.59 0.62 5.72
CA LYS A 140 -3.15 0.41 5.51
C LYS A 140 -2.30 1.03 6.62
N ILE A 141 -2.69 2.18 7.17
CA ILE A 141 -1.95 2.85 8.25
C ILE A 141 -2.01 1.99 9.50
N LEU A 142 -3.22 1.51 9.83
CA LEU A 142 -3.47 0.62 10.96
C LEU A 142 -2.71 -0.70 10.83
N LEU A 143 -2.68 -1.31 9.64
CA LEU A 143 -1.87 -2.51 9.42
C LEU A 143 -0.37 -2.24 9.64
N GLU A 144 0.18 -1.14 9.12
CA GLU A 144 1.60 -0.80 9.36
C GLU A 144 1.88 -0.57 10.85
N LEU A 145 1.01 0.15 11.56
CA LEU A 145 1.10 0.34 13.02
C LEU A 145 1.10 -1.03 13.75
N ALA A 146 0.15 -1.90 13.40
CA ALA A 146 0.01 -3.22 14.00
C ALA A 146 1.28 -4.06 13.83
N PHE A 147 1.90 -4.02 12.64
CA PHE A 147 3.15 -4.75 12.36
C PHE A 147 4.36 -4.18 13.07
N VAL A 148 4.47 -2.86 13.18
CA VAL A 148 5.57 -2.23 13.91
C VAL A 148 5.51 -2.65 15.38
N TYR A 149 4.34 -2.55 16.02
CA TYR A 149 4.15 -3.04 17.39
C TYR A 149 4.41 -4.54 17.51
N PHE A 150 3.99 -5.34 16.51
CA PHE A 150 4.16 -6.78 16.53
C PHE A 150 5.63 -7.23 16.46
N LYS A 151 6.37 -6.74 15.46
CA LYS A 151 7.70 -7.26 15.12
C LYS A 151 8.83 -6.46 15.79
N LYS A 152 8.71 -5.14 15.89
CA LYS A 152 9.76 -4.28 16.45
C LYS A 152 9.66 -4.22 17.96
N ASP A 153 8.50 -3.83 18.47
CA ASP A 153 8.33 -3.52 19.90
C ASP A 153 7.92 -4.76 20.72
N ARG A 154 7.47 -5.83 20.03
CA ARG A 154 6.88 -7.04 20.65
C ARG A 154 5.71 -6.70 21.58
N ASN A 155 5.03 -5.59 21.31
CA ASN A 155 3.88 -5.12 22.07
C ASN A 155 2.61 -5.74 21.48
N LEU A 156 2.25 -6.91 21.98
CA LEU A 156 1.06 -7.64 21.53
C LEU A 156 -0.24 -6.89 21.83
N GLU A 157 -0.30 -6.09 22.90
CA GLU A 157 -1.54 -5.39 23.29
C GLU A 157 -1.95 -4.32 22.27
N GLU A 158 -1.01 -3.44 21.90
CA GLU A 158 -1.26 -2.43 20.87
C GLU A 158 -1.30 -3.05 19.47
N SER A 159 -0.50 -4.09 19.21
CA SER A 159 -0.55 -4.79 17.92
C SER A 159 -1.93 -5.37 17.62
N LEU A 160 -2.52 -6.14 18.55
CA LEU A 160 -3.84 -6.73 18.36
C LEU A 160 -4.95 -5.68 18.26
N LYS A 161 -4.82 -4.54 18.96
CA LYS A 161 -5.73 -3.41 18.81
C LYS A 161 -5.76 -2.92 17.35
N TYR A 162 -4.60 -2.59 16.78
CA TYR A 162 -4.54 -2.04 15.42
C TYR A 162 -4.86 -3.09 14.35
N PHE A 163 -4.53 -4.36 14.56
CA PHE A 163 -4.99 -5.44 13.67
C PHE A 163 -6.51 -5.53 13.61
N LEU A 164 -7.17 -5.50 14.78
CA LEU A 164 -8.63 -5.56 14.85
C LEU A 164 -9.25 -4.34 14.18
N GLU A 165 -8.81 -3.12 14.54
CA GLU A 165 -9.32 -1.88 13.93
C GLU A 165 -9.14 -1.88 12.40
N ALA A 166 -8.04 -2.45 11.88
CA ALA A 166 -7.83 -2.57 10.43
C ALA A 166 -8.78 -3.57 9.75
N ILE A 167 -9.01 -4.73 10.37
CA ILE A 167 -9.88 -5.78 9.83
C ILE A 167 -11.34 -5.34 9.86
N GLU A 168 -11.78 -4.65 10.92
CA GLU A 168 -13.16 -4.15 11.04
C GLU A 168 -13.53 -3.09 10.00
N ILE A 169 -12.55 -2.41 9.40
CA ILE A 169 -12.80 -1.47 8.29
C ILE A 169 -13.31 -2.23 7.06
N ASN A 170 -12.61 -3.29 6.67
CA ASN A 170 -12.99 -4.15 5.55
C ASN A 170 -12.26 -5.48 5.68
N SER A 171 -12.96 -6.51 6.18
CA SER A 171 -12.40 -7.85 6.42
C SER A 171 -12.06 -8.60 5.14
N ASP A 172 -12.65 -8.19 4.02
CA ASP A 172 -12.56 -8.89 2.73
C ASP A 172 -11.57 -8.18 1.80
N ALA A 173 -10.84 -7.19 2.32
CA ALA A 173 -9.88 -6.43 1.54
C ALA A 173 -8.70 -7.32 1.13
N LYS A 174 -8.40 -7.36 -0.18
CA LYS A 174 -7.25 -8.10 -0.73
C LYS A 174 -5.91 -7.69 -0.10
N SER A 175 -5.81 -6.45 0.40
CA SER A 175 -4.67 -5.96 1.19
C SER A 175 -4.39 -6.80 2.44
N LEU A 176 -5.39 -7.51 2.99
CA LEU A 176 -5.22 -8.42 4.12
C LEU A 176 -4.64 -9.79 3.70
N GLU A 177 -4.70 -10.15 2.41
CA GLU A 177 -4.13 -11.41 1.92
C GLU A 177 -2.70 -11.25 1.41
N ASP A 178 -2.39 -10.09 0.81
CA ASP A 178 -1.07 -9.76 0.24
C ASP A 178 -0.52 -8.49 0.89
N PHE A 179 -0.49 -8.45 2.22
CA PHE A 179 0.12 -7.34 2.94
C PHE A 179 1.64 -7.42 2.89
N SER A 180 2.31 -6.29 2.69
CA SER A 180 3.76 -6.19 2.79
C SER A 180 4.11 -4.90 3.52
N SER A 181 4.66 -5.04 4.74
CA SER A 181 5.14 -3.88 5.50
C SER A 181 6.35 -3.27 4.82
N CYS A 182 6.44 -1.94 4.80
CA CYS A 182 7.62 -1.28 4.27
C CYS A 182 8.87 -1.35 5.17
N HIS A 183 8.71 -1.81 6.41
CA HIS A 183 9.76 -1.76 7.45
C HIS A 183 10.34 -3.13 7.77
N CYS A 184 9.56 -4.18 7.55
CA CYS A 184 9.97 -5.54 7.83
C CYS A 184 9.58 -6.46 6.67
N TYR A 185 10.50 -7.36 6.32
CA TYR A 185 10.18 -8.45 5.42
C TYR A 185 9.49 -9.55 6.21
N ASN A 186 8.33 -9.99 5.73
CA ASN A 186 7.69 -11.20 6.22
C ASN A 186 7.46 -12.16 5.06
N ARG A 187 7.70 -13.45 5.30
CA ARG A 187 7.48 -14.49 4.28
C ARG A 187 6.00 -14.72 4.08
N GLU A 188 5.26 -14.82 5.18
CA GLU A 188 3.80 -14.83 5.14
C GLU A 188 3.31 -13.40 5.00
N LYS A 189 2.36 -13.20 4.09
CA LYS A 189 1.79 -11.88 3.77
C LYS A 189 0.32 -11.78 4.14
N ASN A 190 -0.32 -12.93 4.33
CA ASN A 190 -1.70 -13.01 4.71
C ASN A 190 -1.84 -12.72 6.21
N ILE A 191 -2.56 -11.65 6.54
CA ILE A 191 -2.77 -11.16 7.91
C ILE A 191 -3.43 -12.21 8.78
N PHE A 192 -4.45 -12.91 8.28
CA PHE A 192 -5.14 -13.95 9.03
C PHE A 192 -4.20 -15.13 9.35
N LYS A 193 -3.36 -15.53 8.40
CA LYS A 193 -2.33 -16.55 8.64
C LYS A 193 -1.33 -16.10 9.71
N ILE A 194 -0.78 -14.89 9.60
CA ILE A 194 0.16 -14.31 10.58
C ILE A 194 -0.46 -14.26 11.98
N LEU A 195 -1.70 -13.78 12.08
CA LEU A 195 -2.42 -13.71 13.36
C LEU A 195 -2.61 -15.09 13.96
N SER A 196 -3.12 -16.05 13.17
CA SER A 196 -3.40 -17.41 13.62
C SER A 196 -2.16 -18.19 14.05
N SER A 197 -1.03 -18.02 13.34
CA SER A 197 0.21 -18.76 13.61
C SER A 197 1.10 -18.10 14.66
N ASP A 198 1.22 -16.77 14.61
CA ASP A 198 2.29 -16.06 15.32
C ASP A 198 1.78 -15.20 16.48
N ALA A 199 0.64 -14.52 16.34
CA ALA A 199 0.21 -13.52 17.33
C ALA A 199 -0.79 -14.07 18.35
N LEU A 200 -1.90 -14.65 17.89
CA LEU A 200 -3.01 -15.10 18.74
C LEU A 200 -2.59 -16.21 19.72
N PRO A 201 -1.79 -17.23 19.34
CA PRO A 201 -1.37 -18.27 20.28
C PRO A 201 -0.58 -17.72 21.48
N LEU A 202 0.16 -16.62 21.31
CA LEU A 202 0.95 -16.02 22.39
C LEU A 202 0.06 -15.42 23.49
N VAL A 203 -1.09 -14.85 23.11
CA VAL A 203 -2.05 -14.22 24.02
C VAL A 203 -3.02 -15.25 24.58
N LEU A 204 -3.66 -16.06 23.72
CA LEU A 204 -4.72 -16.99 24.11
C LEU A 204 -4.24 -18.14 24.99
N ARG A 205 -2.96 -18.54 24.90
CA ARG A 205 -2.37 -19.56 25.81
C ARG A 205 -1.97 -18.99 27.16
N GLN A 206 -1.86 -17.67 27.29
CA GLN A 206 -1.32 -16.98 28.45
C GLN A 206 -2.25 -15.85 28.92
N THR A 207 -3.57 -16.06 28.87
CA THR A 207 -4.58 -15.03 29.17
C THR A 207 -4.39 -14.33 30.51
N LYS A 208 -3.83 -15.02 31.52
CA LYS A 208 -3.51 -14.45 32.84
C LYS A 208 -2.45 -13.35 32.81
N LYS A 209 -1.64 -13.24 31.74
CA LYS A 209 -0.58 -12.23 31.59
C LYS A 209 -1.06 -10.94 30.92
N PHE A 210 -2.26 -10.94 30.35
CA PHE A 210 -2.78 -9.82 29.57
C PHE A 210 -4.03 -9.25 30.22
N ASN A 211 -4.28 -7.97 29.98
CA ASN A 211 -5.51 -7.36 30.45
C ASN A 211 -6.74 -7.94 29.71
N LYS A 212 -7.92 -7.81 30.32
CA LYS A 212 -9.18 -8.35 29.80
C LYS A 212 -9.45 -7.93 28.35
N ARG A 213 -9.21 -6.65 28.04
CA ARG A 213 -9.47 -6.06 26.71
C ARG A 213 -8.58 -6.66 25.64
N THR A 214 -7.31 -6.94 25.94
CA THR A 214 -6.39 -7.62 25.02
C THR A 214 -6.86 -9.04 24.72
N CYS A 215 -7.33 -9.78 25.74
CA CYS A 215 -7.90 -11.12 25.54
C CYS A 215 -9.18 -11.07 24.70
N GLU A 216 -10.09 -10.12 24.96
CA GLU A 216 -11.32 -9.93 24.17
C GLU A 216 -11.01 -9.65 22.68
N ARG A 217 -10.03 -8.77 22.40
CA ARG A 217 -9.57 -8.52 21.02
C ARG A 217 -8.98 -9.76 20.37
N ALA A 218 -8.20 -10.55 21.11
CA ALA A 218 -7.63 -11.78 20.60
C ALA A 218 -8.71 -12.80 20.21
N GLU A 219 -9.77 -12.93 21.01
CA GLU A 219 -10.91 -13.79 20.69
C GLU A 219 -11.66 -13.31 19.44
N GLN A 220 -11.92 -12.01 19.30
CA GLN A 220 -12.56 -11.45 18.09
C GLN A 220 -11.72 -11.69 16.83
N LEU A 221 -10.41 -11.43 16.91
CA LEU A 221 -9.49 -11.68 15.80
C LEU A 221 -9.40 -13.16 15.44
N LYS A 222 -9.50 -14.04 16.44
CA LYS A 222 -9.55 -15.49 16.23
C LYS A 222 -10.79 -15.87 15.41
N ASP A 223 -11.95 -15.27 15.69
CA ASP A 223 -13.18 -15.53 14.93
C ASP A 223 -13.08 -15.07 13.48
N TYR A 224 -12.48 -13.89 13.23
CA TYR A 224 -12.16 -13.45 11.86
C TYR A 224 -11.23 -14.42 11.14
N CYS A 225 -10.18 -14.92 11.81
CA CYS A 225 -9.27 -15.90 11.22
C CYS A 225 -10.00 -17.22 10.90
N TYR A 226 -10.89 -17.69 11.78
CA TYR A 226 -11.67 -18.91 11.52
C TYR A 226 -12.59 -18.76 10.31
N LYS A 227 -13.32 -17.63 10.24
CA LYS A 227 -14.19 -17.32 9.10
C LYS A 227 -13.39 -17.36 7.79
N TYR A 228 -12.24 -16.68 7.76
CA TYR A 228 -11.36 -16.64 6.60
C TYR A 228 -10.91 -18.05 6.16
N MET A 229 -10.47 -18.88 7.11
CA MET A 229 -9.98 -20.23 6.80
C MET A 229 -11.08 -21.14 6.27
N ALA A 230 -12.30 -21.05 6.82
CA ALA A 230 -13.44 -21.83 6.36
C ALA A 230 -13.80 -21.47 4.90
N GLU A 231 -13.88 -20.17 4.58
CA GLU A 231 -14.13 -19.70 3.21
C GLU A 231 -13.03 -20.15 2.24
N PHE A 232 -11.76 -20.09 2.67
CA PHE A 232 -10.63 -20.55 1.87
C PHE A 232 -10.68 -22.05 1.57
N GLU A 233 -11.07 -22.88 2.54
CA GLU A 233 -11.26 -24.33 2.36
C GLU A 233 -12.40 -24.65 1.40
N GLU A 234 -13.55 -23.97 1.54
CA GLU A 234 -14.70 -24.15 0.64
C GLU A 234 -14.35 -23.83 -0.82
N ILE A 235 -13.65 -22.72 -1.05
CA ILE A 235 -13.17 -22.31 -2.37
C ILE A 235 -12.25 -23.38 -2.96
N ASN A 236 -11.26 -23.85 -2.20
CA ASN A 236 -10.32 -24.86 -2.68
C ASN A 236 -11.00 -26.19 -2.99
N HIS A 237 -12.00 -26.58 -2.20
CA HIS A 237 -12.78 -27.79 -2.45
C HIS A 237 -13.70 -27.64 -3.67
N ALA A 238 -14.30 -26.47 -3.90
CA ALA A 238 -15.07 -26.17 -5.11
C ALA A 238 -14.21 -26.21 -6.39
N PHE A 239 -13.01 -25.61 -6.36
CA PHE A 239 -12.07 -25.65 -7.48
C PHE A 239 -11.41 -27.02 -7.68
N GLY A 240 -11.24 -27.80 -6.61
CA GLY A 240 -10.77 -29.19 -6.69
C GLY A 240 -11.78 -30.13 -7.36
N ARG A 241 -13.08 -29.85 -7.24
CA ARG A 241 -14.16 -30.61 -7.91
C ARG A 241 -14.36 -30.25 -9.39
N LEU A 242 -13.90 -29.07 -9.83
CA LEU A 242 -13.98 -28.63 -11.23
C LEU A 242 -12.79 -29.08 -12.10
N ARG A 243 -11.83 -29.82 -11.51
CA ARG A 243 -10.70 -30.44 -12.21
C ARG A 243 -10.89 -31.96 -12.36
N PHE A 244 -12.03 -32.41 -12.86
CA PHE A 244 -12.25 -33.79 -13.31
C PHE A 244 -13.25 -33.83 -14.46
#